data_AF-A0A2G9M443-F1
#
_entry.id   AF-A0A2G9M443-F1
#
_cell.length_a   1.000
_cell.length_b   1.000
_cell.length_c   1.000
_cell.angle_alpha   90.00
_cell.angle_beta   90.00
_cell.angle_gamma   90.00
#
_symmetry.space_group_name_H-M   'P 1'
#
loop_
_entity.id
_entity.type
_entity.pdbx_description
1 polymer ?
#
loop_
_entity_poly.entity_id
_entity_poly.type
_entity_poly.pdbx_seq_one_letter_code
_entity_poly.pdbx_strand_id
1 'polypeptide(L)'
;MNNVLLDDNSTSPANQIDLVAGGSLLVYCNATINDTNGYQDISSATAVIYDGAVANPGSADNNETHYTNNSCTLAAGSGLSKDASCAFNMRYYANNATWTCNLTAFDLDNANGTGTDTAAVNLLVALNISTSILNYGNLAPLAESSAIPETITNHGNGQIDMVLNGTAMPCTSIGTIDVTAQHYNVTGTGTTYTTMTPLSSSPVTETTFNLAKRTDASGDTTRLTNWKIVAPVGTKGICTGNVTMAAVTG
;
A
#
# COMPACT_ATOMS: atom_id res chain seq x y z
N MET A 1 -15.72 -12.73 28.32
CA MET A 1 -15.44 -13.00 26.90
C MET A 1 -14.00 -13.47 26.83
N ASN A 2 -13.74 -14.68 26.34
CA ASN A 2 -12.45 -15.34 26.61
C ASN A 2 -11.56 -15.61 25.40
N ASN A 3 -12.02 -15.36 24.16
CA ASN A 3 -11.22 -15.56 22.97
C ASN A 3 -11.61 -14.51 21.93
N VAL A 4 -10.96 -13.35 21.93
CA VAL A 4 -11.03 -12.43 20.78
C VAL A 4 -9.86 -12.78 19.86
N LEU A 5 -10.10 -12.77 18.55
CA LEU A 5 -9.10 -13.00 17.52
C LEU A 5 -9.19 -11.88 16.49
N LEU A 6 -8.14 -11.07 16.39
CA LEU A 6 -7.95 -10.11 15.33
C LEU A 6 -7.03 -10.71 14.27
N ASP A 7 -7.53 -10.93 13.07
CA ASP A 7 -6.70 -11.40 11.96
C ASP A 7 -7.30 -11.04 10.59
N ASP A 8 -6.52 -11.19 9.52
CA ASP A 8 -7.06 -11.15 8.16
C ASP A 8 -7.68 -12.51 7.75
N ASN A 9 -7.90 -12.72 6.45
CA ASN A 9 -8.46 -13.98 5.95
C ASN A 9 -7.39 -15.06 5.67
N SER A 10 -6.11 -14.76 5.90
CA SER A 10 -5.02 -15.71 5.86
C SER A 10 -4.99 -16.53 7.15
N THR A 11 -4.51 -17.76 7.04
CA THR A 11 -4.32 -18.64 8.20
C THR A 11 -2.85 -18.73 8.61
N SER A 12 -1.96 -18.09 7.85
CA SER A 12 -0.52 -18.09 8.12
C SER A 12 0.16 -16.91 7.39
N PRO A 13 1.04 -16.17 8.08
CA PRO A 13 1.28 -16.22 9.53
C PRO A 13 0.08 -15.68 10.32
N ALA A 14 -0.25 -16.32 11.45
CA ALA A 14 -1.33 -15.84 12.31
C ALA A 14 -0.95 -14.54 13.03
N ASN A 15 -1.97 -13.76 13.41
CA ASN A 15 -1.84 -12.45 14.07
C ASN A 15 -1.05 -11.43 13.22
N GLN A 16 -1.15 -11.54 11.89
CA GLN A 16 -0.51 -10.64 10.95
C GLN A 16 -1.49 -10.28 9.84
N ILE A 17 -1.50 -9.01 9.49
CA ILE A 17 -2.39 -8.46 8.48
C ILE A 17 -1.53 -7.99 7.31
N ASP A 18 -1.65 -8.67 6.18
CA ASP A 18 -0.90 -8.38 4.95
C ASP A 18 -1.76 -7.59 3.95
N LEU A 19 -1.62 -6.27 4.01
CA LEU A 19 -2.40 -5.34 3.18
C LEU A 19 -2.18 -5.54 1.67
N VAL A 20 -3.19 -5.20 0.88
CA VAL A 20 -3.15 -5.25 -0.58
C VAL A 20 -2.78 -3.89 -1.16
N ALA A 21 -1.78 -3.86 -2.04
CA ALA A 21 -1.29 -2.65 -2.72
C ALA A 21 -2.42 -1.80 -3.35
N GLY A 22 -2.55 -0.55 -2.90
CA GLY A 22 -3.54 0.41 -3.41
C GLY A 22 -5.00 0.03 -3.14
N GLY A 23 -5.24 -1.06 -2.40
CA GLY A 23 -6.55 -1.66 -2.23
C GLY A 23 -7.09 -1.56 -0.81
N SER A 24 -7.92 -2.53 -0.48
CA SER A 24 -8.41 -2.74 0.87
C SER A 24 -8.53 -4.24 1.14
N LEU A 25 -8.37 -4.62 2.40
CA LEU A 25 -8.41 -5.99 2.87
C LEU A 25 -9.49 -6.13 3.94
N LEU A 26 -10.17 -7.26 3.92
CA LEU A 26 -11.15 -7.57 4.94
C LEU A 26 -10.44 -8.19 6.16
N VAL A 27 -10.47 -7.46 7.27
CA VAL A 27 -9.90 -7.86 8.57
C VAL A 27 -11.05 -8.20 9.50
N TYR A 28 -10.90 -9.27 10.27
CA TYR A 28 -11.92 -9.76 11.19
C TYR A 28 -11.48 -9.60 12.62
N CYS A 29 -12.40 -9.16 13.46
CA CYS A 29 -12.32 -9.34 14.90
C CYS A 29 -13.43 -10.29 15.32
N ASN A 30 -13.05 -11.53 15.56
CA ASN A 30 -13.97 -12.61 15.93
C ASN A 30 -13.88 -12.87 17.42
N ALA A 31 -15.00 -13.26 18.03
CA ALA A 31 -14.99 -13.65 19.44
C ALA A 31 -15.99 -14.74 19.77
N THR A 32 -15.66 -15.57 20.75
CA THR A 32 -16.64 -16.40 21.46
C THR A 32 -17.08 -15.67 22.73
N ILE A 33 -18.35 -15.24 22.73
CA ILE A 33 -19.01 -14.58 23.86
C ILE A 33 -19.53 -15.68 24.78
N ASN A 34 -19.28 -15.55 26.08
CA ASN A 34 -19.83 -16.43 27.10
C ASN A 34 -20.71 -15.62 28.04
N ASP A 35 -21.90 -16.13 28.29
CA ASP A 35 -22.85 -15.59 29.24
C ASP A 35 -23.23 -16.64 30.29
N THR A 36 -23.44 -16.22 31.52
CA THR A 36 -23.67 -17.10 32.68
C THR A 36 -25.12 -17.56 32.82
N ASN A 37 -26.08 -16.86 32.20
CA ASN A 37 -27.52 -17.15 32.29
C ASN A 37 -28.10 -17.76 30.99
N GLY A 38 -27.36 -17.73 29.87
CA GLY A 38 -27.74 -18.35 28.59
C GLY A 38 -27.24 -17.52 27.42
N TYR A 39 -27.21 -18.06 26.20
CA TYR A 39 -26.78 -17.26 25.03
C TYR A 39 -27.91 -16.39 24.43
N GLN A 40 -29.15 -16.63 24.86
CA GLN A 40 -30.36 -16.15 24.19
C GLN A 40 -30.56 -14.64 24.32
N ASP A 41 -30.05 -14.06 25.38
CA ASP A 41 -30.08 -12.65 25.76
C ASP A 41 -28.88 -11.85 25.23
N ILE A 42 -27.83 -12.51 24.72
CA ILE A 42 -26.79 -11.85 23.92
C ILE A 42 -27.42 -11.24 22.65
N SER A 43 -27.64 -9.92 22.71
CA SER A 43 -28.46 -9.16 21.77
C SER A 43 -27.67 -8.63 20.59
N SER A 44 -26.45 -8.16 20.83
CA SER A 44 -25.61 -7.51 19.81
C SER A 44 -24.14 -7.53 20.22
N ALA A 45 -23.26 -7.27 19.26
CA ALA A 45 -21.86 -7.00 19.50
C ALA A 45 -21.38 -5.87 18.59
N THR A 46 -20.42 -5.09 19.08
CA THR A 46 -19.71 -4.06 18.35
C THR A 46 -18.21 -4.27 18.52
N ALA A 47 -17.41 -3.79 17.58
CA ALA A 47 -15.97 -3.78 17.73
C ALA A 47 -15.34 -2.53 17.11
N VAL A 48 -14.20 -2.14 17.66
CA VAL A 48 -13.29 -1.18 17.07
C VAL A 48 -11.94 -1.82 16.87
N ILE A 49 -11.23 -1.42 15.82
CA ILE A 49 -9.82 -1.75 15.64
C ILE A 49 -9.01 -0.46 15.50
N TYR A 50 -7.86 -0.41 16.16
CA TYR A 50 -7.05 0.81 16.18
C TYR A 50 -5.57 0.53 16.36
N ASP A 51 -4.74 1.43 15.83
CA ASP A 51 -3.30 1.47 16.10
C ASP A 51 -3.08 1.83 17.58
N GLY A 52 -2.59 0.86 18.35
CA GLY A 52 -2.46 0.98 19.81
C GLY A 52 -1.40 1.99 20.26
N ALA A 53 -0.53 2.46 19.35
CA ALA A 53 0.49 3.45 19.68
C ALA A 53 -0.01 4.90 19.61
N VAL A 54 -1.01 5.18 18.77
CA VAL A 54 -1.42 6.57 18.45
C VAL A 54 -2.93 6.81 18.55
N ALA A 55 -3.74 5.76 18.69
CA ALA A 55 -5.19 5.84 18.84
C ALA A 55 -5.68 5.02 20.04
N ASN A 56 -6.96 5.19 20.36
CA ASN A 56 -7.67 4.49 21.43
C ASN A 56 -9.10 4.15 20.98
N PRO A 57 -9.86 3.30 21.70
CA PRO A 57 -11.20 2.86 21.29
C PRO A 57 -12.25 3.95 21.02
N GLY A 58 -12.04 5.16 21.55
CA GLY A 58 -12.94 6.31 21.34
C GLY A 58 -12.46 7.29 20.25
N SER A 59 -11.43 6.92 19.49
CA SER A 59 -10.89 7.79 18.44
C SER A 59 -11.84 7.84 17.24
N ALA A 60 -11.79 8.93 16.47
CA ALA A 60 -12.57 9.03 15.24
C ALA A 60 -11.99 8.14 14.14
N ASP A 61 -12.86 7.53 13.35
CA ASP A 61 -12.47 6.75 12.18
C ASP A 61 -11.78 7.63 11.14
N ASN A 62 -10.58 7.22 10.70
CA ASN A 62 -9.79 7.92 9.69
C ASN A 62 -9.13 6.96 8.68
N ASN A 63 -9.35 5.65 8.83
CA ASN A 63 -8.73 4.56 8.07
C ASN A 63 -7.19 4.45 8.17
N GLU A 64 -6.51 5.40 8.80
CA GLU A 64 -5.07 5.36 9.04
C GLU A 64 -4.76 4.69 10.37
N THR A 65 -5.54 5.00 11.41
CA THR A 65 -5.28 4.62 12.80
C THR A 65 -6.49 4.02 13.52
N HIS A 66 -7.71 4.14 12.98
CA HIS A 66 -8.94 3.67 13.66
C HIS A 66 -10.06 3.30 12.70
N TYR A 67 -10.83 2.26 13.06
CA TYR A 67 -12.08 1.83 12.42
C TYR A 67 -13.12 1.39 13.46
N THR A 68 -14.39 1.67 13.19
CA THR A 68 -15.52 1.29 14.04
C THR A 68 -16.51 0.40 13.28
N ASN A 69 -16.96 -0.69 13.92
CA ASN A 69 -18.06 -1.53 13.45
C ASN A 69 -19.11 -1.70 14.56
N ASN A 70 -20.26 -1.06 14.39
CA ASN A 70 -21.38 -1.09 15.34
C ASN A 70 -22.40 -2.22 15.09
N SER A 71 -22.11 -3.14 14.17
CA SER A 71 -23.05 -4.17 13.73
C SER A 71 -22.32 -5.47 13.42
N CYS A 72 -21.78 -6.12 14.44
CA CYS A 72 -21.16 -7.44 14.27
C CYS A 72 -22.22 -8.51 14.01
N THR A 73 -21.85 -9.51 13.22
CA THR A 73 -22.74 -10.66 12.99
C THR A 73 -22.64 -11.61 14.16
N LEU A 74 -23.78 -12.04 14.71
CA LEU A 74 -23.84 -13.08 15.73
C LEU A 74 -24.25 -14.41 15.11
N ALA A 75 -23.51 -15.47 15.42
CA ALA A 75 -23.87 -16.83 15.02
C ALA A 75 -25.03 -17.38 15.86
N ALA A 76 -25.52 -18.57 15.48
CA ALA A 76 -26.38 -19.36 16.36
C ALA A 76 -25.58 -19.74 17.62
N GLY A 77 -26.13 -19.46 18.80
CA GLY A 77 -25.48 -19.81 20.06
C GLY A 77 -25.77 -21.24 20.51
N SER A 78 -25.02 -21.69 21.52
CA SER A 78 -25.15 -23.01 22.13
C SER A 78 -24.79 -22.93 23.62
N GLY A 79 -25.67 -23.46 24.46
CA GLY A 79 -25.50 -23.47 25.92
C GLY A 79 -25.36 -22.06 26.50
N LEU A 80 -24.13 -21.70 26.82
CA LEU A 80 -23.73 -20.42 27.42
C LEU A 80 -22.95 -19.52 26.46
N SER A 81 -22.82 -19.91 25.19
CA SER A 81 -21.89 -19.27 24.26
C SER A 81 -22.53 -18.86 22.94
N LYS A 82 -22.02 -17.78 22.35
CA LYS A 82 -22.41 -17.28 21.03
C LYS A 82 -21.20 -16.65 20.35
N ASP A 83 -20.96 -16.98 19.10
CA ASP A 83 -19.86 -16.38 18.35
C ASP A 83 -20.29 -15.05 17.73
N ALA A 84 -19.37 -14.10 17.71
CA ALA A 84 -19.49 -12.80 17.06
C ALA A 84 -18.37 -12.62 16.03
N SER A 85 -18.71 -12.02 14.90
CA SER A 85 -17.77 -11.70 13.82
C SER A 85 -17.97 -10.25 13.38
N CYS A 86 -16.96 -9.42 13.60
CA CYS A 86 -16.92 -8.03 13.17
C CYS A 86 -15.92 -7.90 12.03
N ALA A 87 -16.36 -7.42 10.87
CA ALA A 87 -15.47 -7.27 9.70
C ALA A 87 -15.16 -5.78 9.45
N PHE A 88 -13.92 -5.50 9.05
CA PHE A 88 -13.41 -4.17 8.77
C PHE A 88 -12.74 -4.14 7.41
N ASN A 89 -13.06 -3.14 6.58
CA ASN A 89 -12.42 -2.97 5.28
C ASN A 89 -11.18 -2.09 5.44
N MET A 90 -10.09 -2.68 5.91
CA MET A 90 -8.84 -1.97 6.21
C MET A 90 -8.16 -1.49 4.93
N ARG A 91 -7.81 -0.22 4.87
CA ARG A 91 -7.18 0.42 3.71
C ARG A 91 -5.68 0.14 3.68
N TYR A 92 -5.12 0.07 2.47
CA TYR A 92 -3.70 -0.18 2.23
C TYR A 92 -2.73 0.78 2.92
N TYR A 93 -3.21 1.93 3.40
CA TYR A 93 -2.41 2.98 4.04
C TYR A 93 -2.54 3.01 5.58
N ALA A 94 -3.25 2.04 6.16
CA ALA A 94 -3.28 1.80 7.60
C ALA A 94 -1.86 1.61 8.15
N ASN A 95 -1.55 2.22 9.30
CA ASN A 95 -0.21 2.21 9.87
C ASN A 95 0.38 0.80 10.00
N ASN A 96 1.65 0.66 9.60
CA ASN A 96 2.48 -0.49 9.95
C ASN A 96 2.79 -0.43 11.45
N ALA A 97 1.97 -1.11 12.24
CA ALA A 97 1.97 -1.05 13.70
C ALA A 97 1.28 -2.29 14.29
N THR A 98 1.29 -2.39 15.62
CA THR A 98 0.42 -3.34 16.34
C THR A 98 -0.97 -2.73 16.49
N TRP A 99 -1.95 -3.35 15.85
CA TRP A 99 -3.36 -2.99 15.94
C TRP A 99 -4.04 -3.78 17.03
N THR A 100 -4.95 -3.13 17.75
CA THR A 100 -5.76 -3.73 18.81
C THR A 100 -7.20 -3.80 18.36
N CYS A 101 -7.83 -4.97 18.49
CA CYS A 101 -9.28 -5.06 18.49
C CYS A 101 -9.82 -4.92 19.91
N ASN A 102 -10.89 -4.15 20.06
CA ASN A 102 -11.72 -4.14 21.25
C ASN A 102 -13.17 -4.47 20.85
N LEU A 103 -13.64 -5.65 21.25
CA LEU A 103 -14.98 -6.15 20.96
C LEU A 103 -15.83 -6.09 22.23
N THR A 104 -17.00 -5.47 22.14
CA THR A 104 -17.98 -5.39 23.23
C THR A 104 -19.26 -6.09 22.83
N ALA A 105 -19.69 -7.04 23.65
CA ALA A 105 -20.98 -7.72 23.53
C ALA A 105 -21.99 -7.11 24.51
N PHE A 106 -23.25 -7.06 24.09
CA PHE A 106 -24.35 -6.49 24.87
C PHE A 106 -25.43 -7.54 25.11
N ASP A 107 -25.84 -7.62 26.36
CA ASP A 107 -26.94 -8.45 26.83
C ASP A 107 -28.25 -7.64 26.93
N LEU A 108 -29.40 -8.29 26.84
CA LEU A 108 -30.72 -7.66 26.96
C LEU A 108 -31.00 -7.08 28.35
N ASP A 109 -30.35 -7.56 29.39
CA ASP A 109 -30.45 -7.04 30.77
C ASP A 109 -29.51 -5.84 31.03
N ASN A 110 -28.99 -5.22 29.97
CA ASN A 110 -28.00 -4.12 30.00
C ASN A 110 -26.64 -4.51 30.60
N ALA A 111 -26.33 -5.81 30.70
CA ALA A 111 -24.97 -6.25 30.96
C ALA A 111 -24.13 -6.11 29.67
N ASN A 112 -22.83 -5.85 29.83
CA ASN A 112 -21.90 -5.89 28.71
C ASN A 112 -20.61 -6.59 29.11
N GLY A 113 -19.92 -7.13 28.11
CA GLY A 113 -18.63 -7.77 28.27
C GLY A 113 -17.71 -7.35 27.15
N THR A 114 -16.46 -7.03 27.50
CA THR A 114 -15.44 -6.61 26.55
C THR A 114 -14.32 -7.66 26.49
N GLY A 115 -13.73 -7.83 25.32
CA GLY A 115 -12.50 -8.57 25.10
C GLY A 115 -11.62 -7.86 24.07
N THR A 116 -10.33 -8.18 24.09
CA THR A 116 -9.34 -7.56 23.19
C THR A 116 -8.37 -8.59 22.64
N ASP A 117 -7.84 -8.30 21.46
CA ASP A 117 -6.72 -9.02 20.86
C ASP A 117 -5.87 -8.08 20.00
N THR A 118 -4.67 -8.52 19.59
CA THR A 118 -3.76 -7.69 18.79
C THR A 118 -3.16 -8.45 17.61
N ALA A 119 -3.01 -7.75 16.48
CA ALA A 119 -2.32 -8.24 15.29
C ALA A 119 -1.33 -7.19 14.76
N ALA A 120 -0.27 -7.64 14.09
CA ALA A 120 0.66 -6.75 13.42
C ALA A 120 0.16 -6.45 11.99
N VAL A 121 -0.05 -5.17 11.66
CA VAL A 121 -0.20 -4.76 10.27
C VAL A 121 1.19 -4.59 9.68
N ASN A 122 1.53 -5.41 8.69
CA ASN A 122 2.88 -5.46 8.16
C ASN A 122 3.21 -4.26 7.26
N LEU A 123 4.51 -3.99 7.08
CA LEU A 123 4.98 -3.02 6.10
C LEU A 123 4.67 -3.49 4.68
N LEU A 124 3.89 -2.69 3.96
CA LEU A 124 3.61 -2.83 2.54
C LEU A 124 4.44 -1.81 1.76
N VAL A 125 5.43 -2.29 1.03
CA VAL A 125 6.25 -1.48 0.11
C VAL A 125 5.74 -1.71 -1.31
N ALA A 126 5.00 -0.74 -1.85
CA ALA A 126 4.40 -0.86 -3.17
C ALA A 126 4.30 0.49 -3.87
N LEU A 127 4.55 0.50 -5.18
CA LEU A 127 4.32 1.65 -6.05
C LEU A 127 3.38 1.28 -7.20
N ASN A 128 2.78 2.31 -7.79
CA ASN A 128 2.08 2.23 -9.06
C ASN A 128 2.64 3.27 -10.03
N ILE A 129 2.75 2.88 -11.30
CA ILE A 129 3.25 3.74 -12.39
C ILE A 129 2.06 4.03 -13.31
N SER A 130 1.85 5.31 -13.64
CA SER A 130 0.71 5.74 -14.46
C SER A 130 0.69 5.14 -15.87
N THR A 131 1.86 4.85 -16.45
CA THR A 131 1.98 4.27 -17.78
C THR A 131 2.94 3.09 -17.79
N SER A 132 2.78 2.22 -18.78
CA SER A 132 3.70 1.11 -19.04
C SER A 132 4.69 1.42 -20.16
N ILE A 133 4.62 2.60 -20.79
CA ILE A 133 5.39 2.95 -22.00
C ILE A 133 5.88 4.40 -21.93
N LEU A 134 7.20 4.56 -21.90
CA LEU A 134 7.89 5.83 -22.15
C LEU A 134 8.12 5.99 -23.67
N ASN A 135 7.30 6.82 -24.34
CA ASN A 135 7.43 7.06 -25.78
C ASN A 135 8.14 8.39 -26.09
N TYR A 136 9.40 8.30 -26.49
CA TYR A 136 10.25 9.47 -26.84
C TYR A 136 9.97 10.08 -28.22
N GLY A 137 9.09 9.47 -29.01
CA GLY A 137 8.77 9.93 -30.36
C GLY A 137 9.91 9.71 -31.36
N ASN A 138 9.88 10.49 -32.45
CA ASN A 138 10.87 10.40 -33.51
C ASN A 138 12.03 11.36 -33.24
N LEU A 139 13.24 10.82 -33.14
CA LEU A 139 14.45 11.60 -32.90
C LEU A 139 15.41 11.48 -34.09
N ALA A 140 15.93 12.62 -34.53
CA ALA A 140 17.11 12.62 -35.40
C ALA A 140 18.34 12.19 -34.59
N PRO A 141 19.39 11.64 -35.22
CA PRO A 141 20.66 11.43 -34.54
C PRO A 141 21.16 12.72 -33.88
N LEU A 142 21.66 12.60 -32.66
CA LEU A 142 22.10 13.66 -31.74
C LEU A 142 20.98 14.56 -31.20
N ALA A 143 19.70 14.29 -31.52
CA ALA A 143 18.59 15.06 -30.96
C ALA A 143 18.23 14.58 -29.54
N GLU A 144 17.95 15.53 -28.66
CA GLU A 144 17.33 15.34 -27.35
C GLU A 144 15.80 15.25 -27.53
N SER A 145 15.16 14.33 -26.81
CA SER A 145 13.70 14.26 -26.73
C SER A 145 13.11 15.38 -25.89
N SER A 146 11.82 15.68 -26.11
CA SER A 146 11.01 16.34 -25.09
C SER A 146 11.01 15.54 -23.78
N ALA A 147 10.75 16.21 -22.67
CA ALA A 147 10.56 15.53 -21.38
C ALA A 147 9.27 14.71 -21.40
N ILE A 148 9.35 13.47 -20.93
CA ILE A 148 8.18 12.61 -20.68
C ILE A 148 7.93 12.61 -19.16
N PRO A 149 6.82 13.20 -18.70
CA PRO A 149 6.42 13.13 -17.30
C PRO A 149 5.80 11.76 -17.01
N GLU A 150 6.18 11.13 -15.90
CA GLU A 150 5.54 9.94 -15.36
C GLU A 150 5.19 10.10 -13.89
N THR A 151 3.95 9.80 -13.54
CA THR A 151 3.46 9.90 -12.17
C THR A 151 3.62 8.56 -11.48
N ILE A 152 4.36 8.60 -10.36
CA ILE A 152 4.52 7.46 -9.46
C ILE A 152 3.63 7.67 -8.24
N THR A 153 2.87 6.65 -7.87
CA THR A 153 1.96 6.67 -6.73
C THR A 153 2.45 5.69 -5.67
N ASN A 154 2.46 6.10 -4.40
CA ASN A 154 2.72 5.18 -3.30
C ASN A 154 1.45 4.39 -2.97
N HIS A 155 1.48 3.08 -3.23
CA HIS A 155 0.39 2.14 -2.95
C HIS A 155 0.67 1.28 -1.71
N GLY A 156 1.64 1.69 -0.89
CA GLY A 156 2.00 1.06 0.38
C GLY A 156 1.57 1.85 1.62
N ASN A 157 1.84 1.28 2.80
CA ASN A 157 1.61 1.93 4.10
C ASN A 157 2.89 2.45 4.75
N GLY A 158 3.97 2.59 3.99
CA GLY A 158 5.23 3.17 4.42
C GLY A 158 5.74 4.21 3.44
N GLN A 159 6.71 5.00 3.87
CA GLN A 159 7.50 5.83 2.98
C GLN A 159 8.30 4.94 2.03
N ILE A 160 8.32 5.29 0.74
CA ILE A 160 9.05 4.53 -0.27
C ILE A 160 10.11 5.37 -0.97
N ASP A 161 11.22 4.71 -1.28
CA ASP A 161 12.18 5.11 -2.29
C ASP A 161 12.00 4.25 -3.54
N MET A 162 12.76 4.55 -4.59
CA MET A 162 12.68 3.84 -5.86
C MET A 162 14.04 3.27 -6.26
N VAL A 163 14.04 2.02 -6.72
CA VAL A 163 15.17 1.39 -7.39
C VAL A 163 14.92 1.42 -8.89
N LEU A 164 15.90 1.94 -9.64
CA LEU A 164 15.85 2.12 -11.08
C LEU A 164 16.97 1.36 -11.77
N ASN A 165 16.65 0.70 -12.89
CA ASN A 165 17.62 0.25 -13.87
C ASN A 165 16.95 0.10 -15.24
N GLY A 166 17.75 -0.02 -16.29
CA GLY A 166 17.23 -0.25 -17.62
C GLY A 166 18.10 -1.13 -18.49
N THR A 167 17.66 -1.28 -19.74
CA THR A 167 18.41 -1.99 -20.78
C THR A 167 18.74 -1.03 -21.92
N ALA A 168 19.84 -1.31 -22.62
CA ALA A 168 20.08 -0.68 -23.92
C ALA A 168 18.90 -0.97 -24.88
N MET A 169 18.72 -0.10 -25.87
CA MET A 169 17.62 -0.17 -26.82
C MET A 169 18.16 -0.50 -28.22
N PRO A 170 18.23 -1.79 -28.60
CA PRO A 170 18.59 -2.17 -29.96
C PRO A 170 17.57 -1.63 -30.95
N CYS A 171 18.07 -1.11 -32.07
CA CYS A 171 17.22 -0.54 -33.11
C CYS A 171 16.99 -1.56 -34.23
N THR A 172 15.79 -1.60 -34.80
CA THR A 172 15.42 -2.59 -35.82
C THR A 172 16.24 -2.50 -37.11
N SER A 173 16.83 -1.34 -37.42
CA SER A 173 17.61 -1.16 -38.66
C SER A 173 19.10 -1.11 -38.40
N ILE A 174 19.57 -0.15 -37.59
CA ILE A 174 21.01 0.05 -37.35
C ILE A 174 21.22 0.54 -35.91
N GLY A 175 22.23 -0.02 -35.25
CA GLY A 175 22.77 0.50 -33.99
C GLY A 175 21.97 0.13 -32.76
N THR A 176 22.37 0.71 -31.64
CA THR A 176 21.76 0.51 -30.32
C THR A 176 21.91 1.83 -29.56
N ILE A 177 20.85 2.24 -28.87
CA ILE A 177 20.92 3.36 -27.93
C ILE A 177 21.35 2.79 -26.59
N ASP A 178 22.49 3.24 -26.07
CA ASP A 178 22.98 2.79 -24.76
C ASP A 178 22.01 3.20 -23.64
N VAL A 179 21.94 2.41 -22.57
CA VAL A 179 21.08 2.71 -21.41
C VAL A 179 21.42 4.08 -20.81
N THR A 180 22.70 4.47 -20.80
CA THR A 180 23.12 5.76 -20.25
C THR A 180 22.70 6.95 -21.10
N ALA A 181 22.19 6.73 -22.32
CA ALA A 181 21.64 7.80 -23.13
C ALA A 181 20.23 8.21 -22.65
N GLN A 182 19.56 7.36 -21.87
CA GLN A 182 18.30 7.68 -21.21
C GLN A 182 18.59 8.31 -19.86
N HIS A 183 17.97 9.44 -19.55
CA HIS A 183 18.17 10.19 -18.33
C HIS A 183 16.84 10.39 -17.61
N TYR A 184 16.86 10.42 -16.28
CA TYR A 184 15.69 10.61 -15.43
C TYR A 184 15.92 11.67 -14.34
N ASN A 185 14.82 12.19 -13.80
CA ASN A 185 14.80 13.03 -12.60
C ASN A 185 13.59 12.66 -11.74
N VAL A 186 13.87 12.27 -10.49
CA VAL A 186 12.87 11.81 -9.51
C VAL A 186 12.28 12.91 -8.61
N THR A 187 12.75 14.14 -8.74
CA THR A 187 12.33 15.31 -7.95
C THR A 187 11.30 16.20 -8.67
N GLY A 188 10.82 15.78 -9.84
CA GLY A 188 9.70 16.41 -10.55
C GLY A 188 9.98 17.73 -11.26
N THR A 189 11.15 18.35 -11.08
CA THR A 189 11.49 19.59 -11.80
C THR A 189 12.10 19.30 -13.16
N GLY A 190 11.50 19.89 -14.20
CA GLY A 190 11.97 19.83 -15.58
C GLY A 190 13.40 20.36 -15.67
N THR A 191 14.33 19.46 -15.94
CA THR A 191 15.76 19.74 -15.93
C THR A 191 16.32 19.58 -17.33
N THR A 192 17.40 20.31 -17.61
CA THR A 192 18.19 20.10 -18.83
C THR A 192 18.70 18.67 -18.83
N TYR A 193 18.74 17.99 -19.97
CA TYR A 193 19.20 16.60 -20.06
C TYR A 193 20.55 16.38 -19.35
N THR A 194 21.47 17.33 -19.48
CA THR A 194 22.80 17.29 -18.86
C THR A 194 22.82 17.36 -17.33
N THR A 195 21.73 17.80 -16.69
CA THR A 195 21.60 17.84 -15.23
C THR A 195 20.75 16.71 -14.68
N MET A 196 20.16 15.88 -15.55
CA MET A 196 19.41 14.68 -15.16
C MET A 196 20.38 13.51 -14.92
N THR A 197 19.93 12.52 -14.16
CA THR A 197 20.72 11.33 -13.84
C THR A 197 20.67 10.34 -15.01
N PRO A 198 21.81 9.88 -15.56
CA PRO A 198 21.82 8.84 -16.58
C PRO A 198 21.34 7.52 -15.98
N LEU A 199 20.51 6.79 -16.74
CA LEU A 199 20.06 5.46 -16.34
C LEU A 199 21.21 4.46 -16.43
N SER A 200 21.25 3.54 -15.47
CA SER A 200 22.24 2.48 -15.38
C SER A 200 21.62 1.13 -15.76
N SER A 201 22.45 0.22 -16.28
CA SER A 201 22.07 -1.19 -16.43
C SER A 201 22.03 -1.93 -15.09
N SER A 202 22.68 -1.38 -14.06
CA SER A 202 22.67 -1.91 -12.70
C SER A 202 21.65 -1.15 -11.83
N PRO A 203 20.99 -1.82 -10.87
CA PRO A 203 20.07 -1.18 -9.93
C PRO A 203 20.70 -0.01 -9.18
N VAL A 204 20.05 1.16 -9.24
CA VAL A 204 20.41 2.37 -8.47
C VAL A 204 19.24 2.72 -7.57
N THR A 205 19.50 2.96 -6.29
CA THR A 205 18.49 3.40 -5.33
C THR A 205 18.46 4.92 -5.27
N GLU A 206 17.29 5.50 -5.51
CA GLU A 206 17.03 6.92 -5.48
C GLU A 206 16.47 7.36 -4.13
N THR A 207 17.36 7.56 -3.15
CA THR A 207 16.95 7.90 -1.76
C THR A 207 16.39 9.32 -1.60
N THR A 208 16.40 10.11 -2.68
CA THR A 208 15.77 11.43 -2.72
C THR A 208 14.31 11.35 -3.20
N PHE A 209 13.88 10.19 -3.69
CA PHE A 209 12.52 9.97 -4.15
C PHE A 209 11.52 9.98 -2.99
N ASN A 210 11.87 9.46 -1.81
CA ASN A 210 11.24 9.64 -0.52
C ASN A 210 9.76 10.07 -0.61
N LEU A 211 8.92 9.15 -1.06
CA LEU A 211 7.49 9.38 -1.29
C LEU A 211 6.73 8.86 -0.08
N ALA A 212 6.16 9.78 0.69
CA ALA A 212 5.37 9.44 1.87
C ALA A 212 4.17 8.55 1.51
N LYS A 213 3.69 7.78 2.49
CA LYS A 213 2.41 7.07 2.38
C LYS A 213 1.25 8.06 2.34
N ARG A 214 0.08 7.55 2.00
CA ARG A 214 -1.19 8.26 2.17
C ARG A 214 -1.59 8.31 3.65
N THR A 215 -2.17 9.42 4.11
CA THR A 215 -2.55 9.59 5.54
C THR A 215 -4.06 9.80 5.74
N ASP A 216 -4.84 10.04 4.68
CA ASP A 216 -6.27 10.32 4.81
C ASP A 216 -7.08 9.94 3.56
N ALA A 217 -8.36 10.32 3.52
CA ALA A 217 -9.24 10.04 2.38
C ALA A 217 -9.02 10.98 1.17
N SER A 218 -8.11 11.97 1.23
CA SER A 218 -8.02 13.07 0.25
C SER A 218 -7.40 12.69 -1.10
N GLY A 219 -6.64 11.60 -1.15
CA GLY A 219 -6.04 11.09 -2.39
C GLY A 219 -4.77 10.29 -2.10
N ASP A 220 -4.26 9.61 -3.13
CA ASP A 220 -2.99 8.91 -3.02
C ASP A 220 -1.82 9.88 -3.12
N THR A 221 -0.74 9.59 -2.39
CA THR A 221 0.49 10.37 -2.47
C THR A 221 1.20 10.05 -3.78
N THR A 222 1.43 11.08 -4.59
CA THR A 222 2.05 10.95 -5.92
C THR A 222 3.28 11.84 -6.06
N ARG A 223 4.17 11.45 -6.97
CA ARG A 223 5.30 12.29 -7.40
C ARG A 223 5.55 12.14 -8.89
N LEU A 224 5.81 13.27 -9.53
CA LEU A 224 6.20 13.31 -10.93
C LEU A 224 7.68 12.98 -11.07
N THR A 225 7.99 12.09 -12.00
CA THR A 225 9.34 11.84 -12.52
C THR A 225 9.40 12.35 -13.96
N ASN A 226 10.58 12.74 -14.42
CA ASN A 226 10.76 13.20 -15.80
C ASN A 226 11.82 12.36 -16.48
N TRP A 227 11.57 12.01 -17.73
CA TRP A 227 12.44 11.13 -18.52
C TRP A 227 12.79 11.81 -19.85
N LYS A 228 14.04 11.66 -20.27
CA LYS A 228 14.54 12.14 -21.56
C LYS A 228 15.51 11.14 -22.17
N ILE A 229 15.75 11.28 -23.46
CA ILE A 229 16.77 10.50 -24.16
C ILE A 229 17.45 11.32 -25.25
N VAL A 230 18.70 10.97 -25.55
CA VAL A 230 19.41 11.43 -26.74
C VAL A 230 19.70 10.24 -27.65
N ALA A 231 19.32 10.33 -28.93
CA ALA A 231 19.67 9.31 -29.91
C ALA A 231 21.13 9.52 -30.36
N PRO A 232 22.03 8.52 -30.25
CA PRO A 232 23.42 8.67 -30.71
C PRO A 232 23.52 8.66 -32.24
N VAL A 233 24.69 9.00 -32.76
CA VAL A 233 24.99 8.79 -34.18
C VAL A 233 24.96 7.30 -34.53
N GLY A 234 24.53 6.97 -35.75
CA GLY A 234 24.53 5.59 -36.23
C GLY A 234 23.34 4.74 -35.77
N THR A 235 22.31 5.34 -35.15
CA THR A 235 21.05 4.64 -34.85
C THR A 235 19.97 4.92 -35.89
N LYS A 236 19.23 3.87 -36.28
CA LYS A 236 18.10 3.97 -37.21
C LYS A 236 17.08 2.88 -36.94
N GLY A 237 15.80 3.23 -37.09
CA GLY A 237 14.67 2.31 -36.94
C GLY A 237 13.94 2.54 -35.62
N ILE A 238 13.14 1.55 -35.22
CA ILE A 238 12.43 1.54 -33.93
C ILE A 238 13.39 0.96 -32.91
N CYS A 239 13.69 1.70 -31.84
CA CYS A 239 14.58 1.27 -30.76
C CYS A 239 13.75 1.07 -29.49
N THR A 240 13.81 -0.10 -28.88
CA THR A 240 13.04 -0.42 -27.66
C THR A 240 13.92 -1.07 -26.61
N GLY A 241 13.68 -0.74 -25.35
CA GLY A 241 14.25 -1.41 -24.19
C GLY A 241 13.34 -1.23 -22.99
N ASN A 242 13.79 -1.70 -21.84
CA ASN A 242 13.00 -1.73 -20.62
C ASN A 242 13.59 -0.78 -19.57
N VAL A 243 12.70 -0.12 -18.84
CA VAL A 243 13.01 0.51 -17.56
C VAL A 243 12.30 -0.28 -16.50
N THR A 244 13.03 -0.69 -15.46
CA THR A 244 12.46 -1.31 -14.27
C THR A 244 12.45 -0.27 -13.16
N MET A 245 11.28 -0.09 -12.55
CA MET A 245 11.09 0.72 -11.35
C MET A 245 10.53 -0.18 -10.27
N ALA A 246 11.21 -0.25 -9.13
CA ALA A 246 10.76 -1.03 -7.99
C ALA A 246 10.70 -0.15 -6.74
N ALA A 247 9.70 -0.37 -5.90
CA ALA A 247 9.61 0.29 -4.60
C ALA A 247 10.57 -0.38 -3.61
N VAL A 248 11.24 0.43 -2.80
CA VAL A 248 11.99 -0.01 -1.62
C VAL A 248 11.61 0.86 -0.43
N THR A 249 11.91 0.40 0.79
CA THR A 249 11.72 1.22 1.98
C THR A 249 12.57 2.49 1.88
N GLY A 250 11.95 3.64 2.12
CA GLY A 250 12.61 4.95 2.16
C GLY A 250 12.80 5.50 3.56
#